data_AF-M6KCH6-F1
#
_entry.id   AF-M6KCH6-F1
#
_cell.length_a   1.000
_cell.length_b   1.000
_cell.length_c   1.000
_cell.angle_alpha   90.00
_cell.angle_beta   90.00
_cell.angle_gamma   90.00
#
_symmetry.space_group_name_H-M   'P 1'
#
loop_
_entity.id
_entity.type
_entity.pdbx_description
1 polymer ?
#
loop_
_entity_poly.entity_id
_entity_poly.type
_entity_poly.pdbx_seq_one_letter_code
_entity_poly.pdbx_strand_id
1 'polypeptide(L)' 'MKYNYFYKIQEAEELLFDHIEVYYNRHRSHSSLDFVSPVQFEVNAA' A
#
# COMPACT_ATOMS: atom_id res chain seq x y z
N MET A 1 2.99 -9.74 20.95
CA MET A 1 2.72 -9.22 19.60
C MET A 1 2.13 -10.34 18.76
N LYS A 2 1.11 -10.06 17.94
CA LYS A 2 0.48 -11.05 17.05
C LYS A 2 1.15 -10.93 15.68
N TYR A 3 1.80 -12.00 15.22
CA TYR A 3 2.42 -12.08 13.90
C TYR A 3 1.52 -12.89 12.97
N ASN A 4 1.58 -12.56 11.68
CA ASN A 4 1.03 -13.44 10.65
C ASN A 4 2.07 -14.52 10.36
N TYR A 5 1.63 -15.78 10.37
CA TYR A 5 2.43 -16.92 9.96
C TYR A 5 1.91 -17.40 8.61
N PHE A 6 2.82 -17.62 7.68
CA PHE A 6 2.54 -18.10 6.34
C PHE A 6 3.29 -19.40 6.13
N TYR A 7 2.65 -20.37 5.47
CA TYR A 7 3.26 -21.65 5.14
C TYR A 7 4.03 -21.56 3.82
N LYS A 8 3.64 -20.63 2.95
CA LYS A 8 4.30 -20.34 1.67
C LYS A 8 4.51 -18.84 1.51
N ILE A 9 5.59 -18.48 0.80
CA ILE A 9 5.91 -17.06 0.54
C ILE A 9 4.80 -16.36 -0.24
N GLN A 10 4.13 -17.07 -1.15
CA GLN A 10 3.04 -16.54 -1.98
C GLN A 10 1.88 -15.98 -1.14
N GLU A 11 1.57 -16.61 0.01
CA GLU A 11 0.50 -16.15 0.89
C GLU A 11 0.85 -14.79 1.54
N ALA A 12 2.14 -14.57 1.82
CA ALA A 12 2.63 -13.29 2.33
C ALA A 12 2.67 -12.23 1.23
N GLU A 13 3.03 -12.62 0.00
CA GLU A 13 3.07 -11.73 -1.16
C GLU A 13 1.68 -11.24 -1.54
N GLU A 14 0.67 -12.11 -1.55
CA GLU A 14 -0.73 -11.74 -1.80
C GLU A 14 -1.24 -10.73 -0.76
N LEU A 15 -1.02 -11.00 0.53
CA LEU A 15 -1.43 -10.10 1.59
C LEU A 15 -0.70 -8.75 1.53
N LEU A 16 0.60 -8.76 1.18
CA LEU A 16 1.38 -7.56 1.00
C LEU A 16 0.90 -6.75 -0.22
N PHE A 17 0.61 -7.42 -1.32
CA PHE A 17 0.10 -6.79 -2.53
C PHE A 17 -1.24 -6.10 -2.26
N ASP A 18 -2.17 -6.78 -1.58
CA ASP A 18 -3.46 -6.20 -1.19
C ASP A 18 -3.27 -4.96 -0.30
N HIS A 19 -2.33 -5.01 0.65
CA HIS A 19 -2.02 -3.85 1.49
C HIS A 19 -1.46 -2.68 0.67
N ILE A 20 -0.57 -2.96 -0.28
CA ILE A 20 0.03 -1.93 -1.14
C ILE A 20 -1.05 -1.33 -2.06
N GLU A 21 -1.83 -2.15 -2.76
CA GLU A 21 -2.78 -1.67 -3.76
C GLU A 21 -4.02 -1.01 -3.17
N VAL A 22 -4.56 -1.58 -2.09
CA VAL A 22 -5.82 -1.10 -1.52
C VAL A 22 -5.55 0.02 -0.53
N TYR A 23 -4.54 -0.11 0.34
CA TYR A 23 -4.31 0.88 1.39
C TYR A 23 -3.21 1.87 1.01
N TYR A 24 -2.00 1.41 0.72
CA TYR A 24 -0.84 2.29 0.53
C TYR A 24 -1.05 3.22 -0.68
N ASN A 25 -1.29 2.67 -1.86
CA ASN A 25 -1.37 3.43 -3.11
C ASN A 25 -2.62 4.31 -3.18
N ARG A 26 -3.75 3.88 -2.60
CA ARG A 26 -5.03 4.60 -2.72
C ARG A 26 -5.31 5.57 -1.58
N HIS A 27 -4.96 5.20 -0.34
CA HIS A 27 -5.44 5.90 0.85
C HIS A 27 -4.34 6.53 1.69
N ARG A 28 -3.15 5.92 1.75
CA ARG A 28 -2.09 6.41 2.64
C ARG A 28 -1.56 7.75 2.14
N SER A 29 -1.61 8.77 3.00
CA SER A 29 -1.02 10.08 2.73
C SER A 29 0.49 10.06 2.97
N HIS A 30 1.24 10.75 2.11
CA HIS A 30 2.70 10.85 2.17
C HIS A 30 3.15 12.30 2.29
N SER A 31 3.98 12.60 3.30
CA SER A 31 4.55 13.95 3.47
C SER A 31 5.45 14.38 2.31
N SER A 32 6.04 13.43 1.60
CA SER A 32 6.83 13.68 0.38
C SER A 32 5.98 13.96 -0.86
N LEU A 33 4.66 13.71 -0.79
CA LEU A 33 3.69 13.94 -1.85
C LEU A 33 2.69 15.03 -1.43
N ASP A 34 3.15 16.07 -0.72
CA ASP A 34 2.28 17.16 -0.22
C ASP A 34 1.05 16.68 0.56
N PHE A 35 1.20 15.58 1.30
CA PHE A 35 0.15 14.94 2.09
C PHE A 35 -1.02 14.38 1.29
N VAL A 36 -0.84 14.05 0.00
CA VAL A 36 -1.80 13.25 -0.77
C VAL A 36 -1.38 11.78 -0.88
N SER A 37 -2.31 10.91 -1.32
CA SER A 37 -1.99 9.52 -1.60
C SER A 37 -1.27 9.35 -2.95
N PRO A 38 -0.54 8.25 -3.18
CA PRO A 38 0.17 8.03 -4.44
C PRO A 38 -0.75 8.14 -5.66
N VAL A 39 -1.95 7.55 -5.61
CA VAL A 39 -2.90 7.66 -6.73
C VAL A 39 -3.36 9.10 -6.96
N GLN A 40 -3.57 9.89 -5.90
CA GLN A 40 -3.95 11.29 -6.02
C GLN A 40 -2.81 12.13 -6.61
N PHE A 41 -1.57 11.83 -6.23
CA PHE A 41 -0.39 12.47 -6.79
C PHE A 41 -0.31 12.26 -8.30
N GLU A 42 -0.45 11.02 -8.77
CA GLU A 42 -0.44 10.70 -10.21
C GLU A 42 -1.60 11.37 -10.97
N VAL A 43 -2.81 11.40 -10.38
CA VAL A 43 -3.98 12.06 -10.98
C VAL A 43 -3.78 13.57 -11.09
N ASN A 44 -3.15 14.21 -10.11
CA ASN A 44 -2.89 15.65 -10.12
C ASN A 44 -1.72 16.04 -11.05
N ALA A 45 -0.86 15.09 -11.41
CA ALA A 45 0.27 15.30 -12.31
C ALA A 45 -0.10 15.17 -13.80
N ALA A 46 -1.27 14.63 -14.11
CA ALA A 46 -1.82 14.48 -15.46
C ALA A 46 -2.53 15.75 -15.95
#